data_AF-A0A352S9X4-F1
#
_entry.id   AF-A0A352S9X4-F1
#
_cell.length_a   1.000
_cell.length_b   1.000
_cell.length_c   1.000
_cell.angle_alpha   90.00
_cell.angle_beta   90.00
_cell.angle_gamma   90.00
#
_symmetry.space_group_name_H-M   'P 1'
#
loop_
_entity.id
_entity.type
_entity.pdbx_description
1 polymer ?
#
loop_
_entity_poly.entity_id
_entity_poly.type
_entity_poly.pdbx_seq_one_letter_code
_entity_poly.pdbx_strand_id
1 'polypeptide(L)' 'PPPLHLLINRVHPVSANARLIQQALRDLFQGHTGIRVLATDVPAIEAYPRAATRGLPVHRVEYRQPVGRVAPAALATMR' A
#
# COMPACT_ATOMS: atom_id res chain seq x y z
N PRO A 1 -11.87 11.09 21.52
CA PRO A 1 -12.28 10.84 20.11
C PRO A 1 -11.86 9.42 19.70
N PRO A 2 -12.53 8.77 18.74
CA PRO A 2 -12.10 7.46 18.25
C PRO A 2 -10.72 7.56 17.56
N PRO A 3 -9.87 6.53 17.65
CA PRO A 3 -8.57 6.53 17.00
C PRO A 3 -8.73 6.51 15.47
N LEU A 4 -7.91 7.30 14.79
CA LEU A 4 -7.84 7.38 13.33
C LEU A 4 -6.67 6.53 12.81
N HIS A 5 -6.97 5.61 11.90
CA HIS A 5 -5.95 4.82 11.20
C HIS A 5 -5.80 5.30 9.75
N LEU A 6 -4.60 5.71 9.37
CA LEU A 6 -4.31 6.21 8.02
C LEU A 6 -3.63 5.11 7.19
N LEU A 7 -4.24 4.77 6.05
CA LEU A 7 -3.67 3.85 5.06
C LEU A 7 -3.17 4.67 3.85
N ILE A 8 -1.92 4.44 3.44
CA ILE A 8 -1.37 5.10 2.25
C ILE A 8 -1.61 4.22 1.03
N ASN A 9 -2.41 4.73 0.10
CA ASN A 9 -2.81 4.03 -1.11
C ASN A 9 -1.98 4.46 -2.34
N ARG A 10 -1.90 3.55 -3.33
CA ARG A 10 -1.28 3.75 -4.64
C ARG A 10 0.16 4.22 -4.57
N VAL A 11 0.93 3.58 -3.72
CA VAL A 11 2.35 3.89 -3.56
C VAL A 11 3.10 3.36 -4.77
N HIS A 12 3.78 4.25 -5.50
CA HIS A 12 4.60 3.86 -6.64
C HIS A 12 5.92 3.24 -6.14
N PRO A 13 6.11 1.91 -6.25
CA PRO A 13 7.18 1.21 -5.52
C PRO A 13 8.60 1.63 -5.93
N VAL A 14 8.75 2.17 -7.14
CA VAL A 14 10.03 2.60 -7.71
C VAL A 14 10.24 4.12 -7.69
N SER A 15 9.26 4.89 -7.22
CA SER A 15 9.36 6.35 -7.19
C SER A 15 10.04 6.83 -5.91
N ALA A 16 11.23 7.42 -6.05
CA ALA A 16 11.93 8.06 -4.92
C ALA A 16 11.05 9.14 -4.27
N ASN A 17 10.33 9.92 -5.07
CA ASN A 17 9.41 10.94 -4.57
C ASN A 17 8.25 10.32 -3.77
N ALA A 18 7.68 9.20 -4.23
CA ALA A 18 6.63 8.51 -3.48
C ALA A 18 7.14 8.04 -2.10
N ARG A 19 8.37 7.52 -2.03
CA ARG A 19 9.00 7.14 -0.75
C ARG A 19 9.20 8.34 0.18
N LEU A 20 9.65 9.49 -0.35
CA LEU A 20 9.82 10.72 0.45
C LEU A 20 8.48 11.23 0.99
N ILE A 21 7.44 11.25 0.17
CA ILE A 21 6.08 11.66 0.61
C ILE A 21 5.57 10.72 1.71
N GLN A 22 5.74 9.39 1.55
CA GLN A 22 5.36 8.44 2.58
C GLN A 22 6.11 8.65 3.90
N GLN A 23 7.41 8.91 3.83
CA GLN A 23 8.21 9.17 5.02
C GLN A 23 7.76 10.45 5.71
N ALA A 24 7.60 11.54 4.96
CA ALA A 24 7.12 12.81 5.50
C ALA A 24 5.75 12.70 6.18
N LEU A 25 4.82 11.91 5.62
CA LEU A 25 3.52 11.65 6.26
C LEU A 25 3.66 10.85 7.55
N ARG A 26 4.57 9.85 7.59
CA ARG A 26 4.83 9.07 8.81
C ARG A 26 5.45 9.94 9.90
N ASP A 27 6.40 10.78 9.54
CA ASP A 27 7.07 11.70 10.46
C ASP A 27 6.09 12.74 11.02
N LEU A 28 5.23 13.31 10.16
CA LEU A 28 4.23 14.31 10.57
C LEU A 28 3.26 13.80 11.64
N PHE A 29 2.84 12.54 11.53
CA PHE A 29 1.89 11.92 12.47
C PHE A 29 2.58 11.11 13.57
N GLN A 30 3.92 11.11 13.62
CA GLN A 30 4.65 10.41 14.68
C GLN A 30 4.35 11.06 16.04
N GLY A 31 3.92 10.24 17.00
CA GLY A 31 3.58 10.71 18.35
C GLY A 31 2.26 11.50 18.45
N HIS A 32 1.49 11.61 17.36
CA HIS A 32 0.22 12.32 17.38
C HIS A 32 -0.84 11.50 18.13
N THR A 33 -1.38 12.06 19.21
CA THR A 33 -2.36 11.36 20.05
C THR A 33 -3.63 11.06 19.25
N GLY A 34 -3.93 9.77 19.06
CA GLY A 34 -5.14 9.31 18.38
C GLY A 34 -5.04 9.16 16.87
N ILE A 35 -3.88 9.40 16.25
CA ILE A 35 -3.64 9.11 14.82
C ILE A 35 -2.53 8.07 14.70
N ARG A 36 -2.78 7.02 13.90
CA ARG A 36 -1.78 6.00 13.58
C ARG A 36 -1.72 5.77 12.08
N VAL A 37 -0.56 6.06 11.48
CA VAL A 37 -0.28 5.64 10.11
C VAL A 37 0.02 4.14 10.10
N LEU A 38 -0.67 3.39 9.26
CA LEU A 38 -0.47 1.96 9.12
C LEU A 38 0.87 1.65 8.42
N ALA A 39 1.53 0.57 8.85
CA ALA A 39 2.78 0.12 8.23
C ALA A 39 2.52 -0.40 6.81
N THR A 40 1.36 -1.03 6.61
CA THR A 40 0.92 -1.56 5.32
C THR A 40 0.68 -0.44 4.32
N ASP A 41 1.30 -0.54 3.15
CA ASP A 41 1.00 0.25 1.97
C ASP A 41 0.28 -0.56 0.90
N VAL A 42 -0.52 0.12 0.08
CA VAL A 42 -1.17 -0.47 -1.10
C VAL A 42 -0.42 0.00 -2.35
N PRO A 43 0.32 -0.86 -3.06
CA PRO A 43 1.14 -0.45 -4.19
C PRO A 43 0.28 -0.10 -5.41
N ALA A 44 0.74 0.87 -6.21
CA ALA A 44 0.14 1.23 -7.48
C ALA A 44 0.46 0.19 -8.57
N ILE A 45 -0.21 -0.97 -8.52
CA ILE A 45 -0.07 -2.06 -9.51
C ILE A 45 -1.39 -2.42 -10.18
N GLU A 46 -1.29 -2.92 -11.41
CA GLU A 46 -2.43 -3.35 -12.25
C GLU A 46 -3.19 -4.58 -11.73
N ALA A 47 -2.74 -5.20 -10.63
CA ALA A 47 -3.45 -6.30 -10.01
C ALA A 47 -4.78 -5.85 -9.38
N TYR A 48 -4.80 -4.68 -8.71
CA TYR A 48 -6.00 -4.19 -8.01
C TYR A 48 -7.16 -3.86 -8.96
N PRO A 49 -6.99 -3.04 -10.01
CA PRO A 49 -8.09 -2.73 -10.92
C PRO A 49 -8.61 -4.00 -11.62
N ARG A 50 -7.71 -4.88 -12.05
CA ARG A 50 -8.06 -6.14 -12.70
C ARG A 50 -8.84 -7.08 -11.79
N ALA A 51 -8.50 -7.12 -10.51
CA ALA A 51 -9.23 -7.90 -9.51
C ALA A 51 -10.62 -7.31 -9.24
N ALA A 52 -10.72 -5.97 -9.16
CA ALA A 52 -12.00 -5.27 -9.03
C ALA A 52 -12.94 -5.55 -10.20
N THR A 53 -12.45 -5.51 -11.45
CA THR A 53 -13.25 -5.86 -12.64
C THR A 53 -13.79 -7.29 -12.60
N ARG A 54 -13.09 -8.20 -11.90
CA ARG A 54 -13.52 -9.60 -11.75
C ARG A 54 -14.36 -9.85 -10.49
N GLY A 55 -14.57 -8.84 -9.65
CA GLY A 55 -15.21 -9.02 -8.34
C GLY A 55 -14.42 -9.96 -7.41
N LEU A 56 -13.10 -10.06 -7.59
CA LEU A 56 -12.23 -10.96 -6.84
C LEU A 56 -11.27 -10.17 -5.93
N PRO A 57 -10.88 -10.74 -4.78
CA PRO A 57 -9.79 -10.17 -4.00
C PRO A 57 -8.46 -10.29 -4.77
N VAL A 58 -7.63 -9.25 -4.65
CA VAL A 58 -6.40 -9.12 -5.45
C VAL A 58 -5.42 -10.28 -5.28
N HIS A 59 -5.34 -10.89 -4.09
CA HIS A 59 -4.45 -12.03 -3.84
C HIS A 59 -4.87 -13.30 -4.60
N ARG A 60 -6.12 -13.39 -5.08
CA ARG A 60 -6.57 -14.49 -5.96
C ARG A 60 -6.24 -14.24 -7.43
N VAL A 61 -5.99 -12.99 -7.80
CA VAL A 61 -5.62 -12.61 -9.18
C VAL A 61 -4.10 -12.58 -9.32
N GLU A 62 -3.39 -12.15 -8.28
CA GLU A 62 -1.93 -12.14 -8.22
C GLU A 62 -1.45 -12.67 -6.86
N TYR A 63 -1.19 -13.98 -6.82
CA TYR A 63 -0.71 -14.67 -5.63
C TYR A 63 0.82 -14.56 -5.44
N ARG A 64 1.57 -14.28 -6.51
CA ARG A 64 3.03 -14.11 -6.47
C ARG A 64 3.47 -12.98 -7.37
N GLN A 65 4.66 -12.46 -7.09
CA GLN A 65 5.28 -11.42 -7.89
C GLN A 65 5.65 -11.99 -9.27
N PRO A 66 5.20 -11.37 -10.39
CA PRO A 66 5.65 -11.73 -11.72
C PRO A 66 7.17 -11.60 -11.85
N VAL A 67 7.78 -12.48 -12.65
CA VAL A 67 9.22 -12.48 -12.91
C VAL A 67 9.64 -11.13 -13.52
N GLY A 68 10.73 -10.55 -13.02
CA GLY A 68 11.29 -9.29 -13.52
C GLY A 68 10.58 -8.02 -13.04
N ARG A 69 9.48 -8.14 -12.28
CA ARG A 69 8.82 -6.97 -11.69
C ARG A 69 9.56 -6.53 -10.42
N VAL A 70 9.80 -5.22 -10.25
CA VAL A 70 10.37 -4.67 -9.00
C VAL A 70 9.31 -4.53 -7.90
N ALA A 71 8.09 -4.15 -8.28
CA ALA A 71 6.98 -3.97 -7.36
C ALA A 71 6.56 -5.30 -6.68
N PRO A 72 6.30 -5.31 -5.36
CA PRO A 72 5.84 -6.49 -4.65
C PRO A 72 4.47 -6.94 -5.15
N ALA A 73 4.14 -8.22 -4.95
CA ALA A 73 2.78 -8.71 -5.16
C ALA A 73 1.80 -8.11 -4.16
N ALA A 74 0.54 -7.97 -4.56
CA ALA A 74 -0.51 -7.52 -3.64
C ALA A 74 -0.65 -8.42 -2.40
N LEU A 75 -0.36 -9.73 -2.54
CA LEU A 75 -0.34 -10.63 -1.39
C LEU A 75 0.70 -10.20 -0.33
N ALA A 76 1.82 -9.59 -0.72
CA ALA A 76 2.87 -9.18 0.20
C ALA A 76 2.42 -8.05 1.16
N THR A 77 1.33 -7.35 0.84
CA THR A 77 0.75 -6.29 1.68
C THR A 77 -0.22 -6.84 2.73
N MET A 78 -0.61 -8.12 2.66
CA MET A 78 -1.63 -8.73 3.52
C MET A 78 -1.03 -9.38 4.78
N ARG A 79 -0.13 -8.67 5.46
CA ARG A 79 0.55 -9.14 6.68
C ARG A 79 -0.27 -8.88 7.94
#